data_AF-A0A363TZU9-F1
#
_entry.id   AF-A0A363TZU9-F1
#
_cell.length_a   1.000
_cell.length_b   1.000
_cell.length_c   1.000
_cell.angle_alpha   90.00
_cell.angle_beta   90.00
_cell.angle_gamma   90.00
#
_symmetry.space_group_name_H-M   'P 1'
#
loop_
_entity.id
_entity.type
_entity.pdbx_description
1 polymer ?
#
loop_
_entity_poly.entity_id
_entity_poly.type
_entity_poly.pdbx_seq_one_letter_code
_entity_poly.pdbx_strand_id
1 'polypeptide(L)' 'MEDRNGTITLEKAPYRFGSMAVFRGYASLKQIQQALAEQVEDDVNDRPHRTIGTILREKGWITEEQEQSILKEMFR' A
#
# COMPACT_ATOMS: atom_id res chain seq x y z
N MET A 1 6.86 -6.01 -17.97
CA MET A 1 7.77 -7.18 -18.03
C MET A 1 7.79 -7.79 -16.63
N GLU A 2 7.38 -9.04 -16.46
CA GLU A 2 7.44 -9.76 -15.17
C GLU A 2 8.75 -10.54 -15.11
N ASP A 3 9.47 -10.46 -13.99
CA ASP A 3 10.65 -11.27 -13.75
C ASP A 3 10.22 -12.67 -13.31
N ARG A 4 10.91 -13.68 -13.84
CA ARG A 4 10.56 -15.10 -13.73
C ARG A 4 10.77 -15.71 -12.34
N ASN A 5 10.96 -14.89 -11.30
CA ASN A 5 11.29 -15.34 -9.93
C ASN A 5 10.25 -14.95 -8.86
N GLY A 6 9.14 -14.30 -9.21
CA GLY A 6 8.12 -13.93 -8.22
C GLY A 6 8.53 -12.82 -7.25
N THR A 7 9.67 -12.16 -7.50
CA THR A 7 10.15 -11.03 -6.71
C THR A 7 9.21 -9.84 -6.93
N ILE A 8 8.65 -9.28 -5.86
CA ILE A 8 7.91 -8.02 -5.96
C ILE A 8 8.91 -6.93 -6.34
N THR A 9 8.81 -6.37 -7.54
CA THR A 9 9.52 -5.13 -7.86
C THR A 9 8.96 -4.00 -6.98
N LEU A 10 9.83 -3.16 -6.43
CA LEU A 10 9.44 -2.03 -5.55
C LEU A 10 8.36 -1.14 -6.20
N GLU A 11 8.39 -1.00 -7.53
CA GLU A 11 7.41 -0.25 -8.32
C GLU A 11 5.98 -0.84 -8.28
N LYS A 12 5.85 -2.16 -8.09
CA LYS A 12 4.54 -2.85 -8.04
C LYS A 12 4.01 -3.04 -6.62
N ALA A 13 4.84 -2.80 -5.60
CA ALA A 13 4.46 -2.98 -4.21
C ALA A 13 3.19 -2.18 -3.81
N PRO A 14 3.00 -0.91 -4.23
CA PRO A 14 1.80 -0.15 -3.90
C PRO A 14 0.52 -0.80 -4.46
N TYR A 15 0.58 -1.30 -5.71
CA TYR A 15 -0.56 -1.98 -6.34
C TYR A 15 -0.94 -3.28 -5.63
N ARG A 16 0.06 -4.11 -5.29
CA ARG A 16 -0.19 -5.38 -4.57
C ARG A 16 -0.78 -5.13 -3.19
N PHE A 17 -0.24 -4.16 -2.45
CA PHE A 17 -0.75 -3.78 -1.13
C PHE A 17 -2.22 -3.33 -1.23
N GLY A 18 -2.50 -2.36 -2.10
CA GLY A 18 -3.86 -1.83 -2.28
C GLY A 18 -4.88 -2.89 -2.69
N SER A 19 -4.49 -3.79 -3.59
CA SER A 19 -5.35 -4.90 -4.04
C SER A 19 -5.70 -5.86 -2.90
N MET A 20 -4.72 -6.19 -2.06
CA MET A 20 -4.94 -7.06 -0.89
C MET A 20 -5.80 -6.38 0.19
N ALA A 21 -5.59 -5.08 0.43
CA ALA A 21 -6.40 -4.31 1.38
C ALA A 21 -7.88 -4.27 0.98
N VAL A 22 -8.18 -4.13 -0.31
CA VAL A 22 -9.55 -4.21 -0.84
C VAL A 22 -10.10 -5.62 -0.76
N PHE A 23 -9.32 -6.62 -1.20
CA PHE A 23 -9.74 -8.03 -1.18
C PHE A 23 -10.10 -8.52 0.23
N ARG A 24 -9.35 -8.07 1.26
CA ARG A 24 -9.61 -8.41 2.67
C ARG A 24 -10.71 -7.56 3.32
N GLY A 25 -11.26 -6.57 2.61
CA GLY A 25 -12.28 -5.65 3.14
C GLY A 25 -11.76 -4.67 4.18
N TYR A 26 -10.44 -4.46 4.28
CA TYR A 26 -9.84 -3.52 5.24
C TYR A 26 -9.98 -2.07 4.77
N ALA A 27 -9.91 -1.84 3.45
CA ALA A 27 -10.08 -0.52 2.86
C ALA A 27 -10.91 -0.61 1.58
N SER A 28 -11.67 0.45 1.29
CA SER A 28 -12.37 0.63 0.02
C SER A 28 -11.43 1.06 -1.10
N LEU A 29 -11.83 0.81 -2.35
CA LEU A 29 -11.08 1.30 -3.53
C LEU A 29 -10.85 2.82 -3.49
N LYS A 30 -11.84 3.59 -3.00
CA LYS A 30 -11.74 5.04 -2.85
C LYS A 30 -10.64 5.45 -1.86
N GLN A 31 -10.53 4.74 -0.73
CA GLN A 31 -9.46 4.97 0.25
C GLN A 31 -8.08 4.64 -0.34
N ILE A 32 -7.97 3.55 -1.11
CA ILE A 32 -6.72 3.22 -1.82
C ILE A 32 -6.34 4.30 -2.82
N GLN A 33 -7.28 4.78 -3.65
CA GLN A 33 -7.02 5.84 -4.62
C GLN A 33 -6.56 7.14 -3.94
N GLN A 34 -7.16 7.49 -2.80
CA GLN A 34 -6.74 8.67 -2.05
C GLN A 34 -5.35 8.50 -1.42
N ALA A 35 -5.03 7.33 -0.89
CA ALA A 35 -3.70 7.05 -0.34
C ALA A 35 -2.61 7.07 -1.44
N LEU A 36 -2.92 6.55 -2.64
CA LEU A 36 -2.03 6.64 -3.80
C LEU A 36 -1.78 8.10 -4.22
N ALA A 37 -2.82 8.93 -4.27
CA ALA A 37 -2.67 10.34 -4.61
C ALA A 37 -1.80 11.08 -3.59
N GLU A 38 -1.97 10.79 -2.30
CA GLU A 38 -1.15 11.39 -1.22
C GLU A 38 0.29 10.89 -1.25
N GLN A 39 0.53 9.61 -1.53
CA GLN A 39 1.90 9.09 -1.71
C GLN A 39 2.63 9.81 -2.85
N VAL A 40 1.95 10.01 -3.99
CA VAL A 40 2.50 10.77 -5.12
C VAL A 40 2.74 12.24 -4.74
N GLU A 41 1.83 12.85 -3.98
CA GLU A 41 2.00 14.22 -3.50
C GLU A 41 3.24 14.34 -2.59
N ASP A 42 3.44 13.40 -1.66
CA ASP A 42 4.61 13.40 -0.78
C ASP A 42 5.91 13.31 -1.59
N ASP A 43 5.96 12.40 -2.57
CA ASP A 43 7.13 12.21 -3.43
C ASP A 43 7.42 13.45 -4.29
N VAL A 44 6.38 14.11 -4.83
CA VAL A 44 6.53 15.33 -5.65
C VAL A 44 6.97 16.55 -4.82
N ASN A 45 6.62 16.59 -3.53
CA ASN A 45 6.95 17.72 -2.65
C ASN A 45 8.19 17.46 -1.78
N ASP A 46 9.02 16.46 -2.09
CA ASP A 46 10.20 16.07 -1.31
C ASP A 46 9.90 15.84 0.19
N ARG A 47 8.68 15.37 0.51
CA ARG A 47 8.30 14.99 1.87
C ARG A 47 8.85 13.60 2.19
N PRO A 48 8.97 13.22 3.48
CA PRO A 48 9.33 11.86 3.85
C PRO A 48 8.40 10.85 3.17
N HIS A 49 8.98 9.88 2.46
CA HIS A 49 8.19 8.87 1.75
C HIS A 49 7.35 8.05 2.73
N ARG A 50 6.04 8.00 2.49
CA ARG A 50 5.09 7.16 3.22
C ARG A 50 4.55 6.08 2.28
N THR A 51 4.44 4.86 2.80
CA THR A 51 3.79 3.77 2.05
C THR A 51 2.27 3.93 2.08
N ILE A 52 1.55 3.29 1.15
CA ILE A 52 0.09 3.22 1.20
C ILE A 52 -0.39 2.70 2.56
N GLY A 53 0.20 1.61 3.08
CA GLY A 53 -0.18 1.05 4.38
C GLY A 53 -0.09 2.08 5.51
N THR A 54 1.00 2.85 5.51
CA THR A 54 1.23 3.92 6.49
C THR A 54 0.19 5.02 6.37
N ILE A 55 -0.11 5.50 5.15
CA ILE A 55 -1.12 6.55 4.92
C ILE A 55 -2.51 6.07 5.35
N LEU A 56 -2.89 4.82 5.03
CA LEU A 56 -4.18 4.25 5.44
C LEU A 56 -4.29 4.17 6.97
N ARG A 57 -3.21 3.77 7.67
CA ARG A 57 -3.16 3.67 9.14
C ARG A 57 -3.22 5.04 9.80
N GLU A 58 -2.45 6.02 9.32
CA GLU A 58 -2.46 7.39 9.83
C GLU A 58 -3.84 8.05 9.71
N LYS A 59 -4.59 7.71 8.67
CA LYS A 59 -5.99 8.15 8.50
C LYS A 59 -7.01 7.34 9.29
N GLY A 60 -6.58 6.33 10.04
CA GLY A 60 -7.45 5.45 10.83
C GLY A 60 -8.37 4.58 9.98
N TRP A 61 -8.05 4.35 8.70
CA TRP A 61 -8.85 3.51 7.81
C TRP A 61 -8.53 2.03 7.96
N ILE A 62 -7.31 1.71 8.38
CA ILE A 62 -6.90 0.37 8.77
C ILE A 62 -6.20 0.42 10.12
N THR A 63 -6.14 -0.72 10.81
CA THR A 63 -5.33 -0.87 12.02
C THR A 63 -3.89 -1.28 11.71
N GLU A 64 -2.99 -1.17 12.69
CA GLU A 64 -1.62 -1.65 12.56
C GLU A 64 -1.57 -3.17 12.31
N GLU A 65 -2.44 -3.94 12.96
CA GLU A 65 -2.52 -5.39 12.75
C GLU A 65 -2.93 -5.73 11.31
N GLN A 66 -3.86 -4.97 10.73
CA GLN A 66 -4.28 -5.13 9.35
C GLN A 66 -3.15 -4.79 8.37
N GLU A 67 -2.43 -3.69 8.60
CA GLU A 67 -1.23 -3.31 7.83
C GLU A 67 -0.18 -4.44 7.85
N GLN A 68 0.18 -4.91 9.05
CA GLN A 68 1.16 -5.97 9.24
C GLN A 68 0.74 -7.30 8.62
N SER A 69 -0.56 -7.63 8.65
CA SER A 69 -1.07 -8.86 8.01
C SER A 69 -0.88 -8.86 6.49
N ILE A 70 -1.02 -7.70 5.83
CA ILE A 70 -0.81 -7.56 4.39
C ILE A 70 0.69 -7.65 4.07
N LEU A 71 1.53 -6.96 4.82
CA LEU A 71 2.99 -6.97 4.62
C LEU A 71 3.55 -8.40 4.75
N LYS A 72 3.13 -9.14 5.78
CA LYS A 72 3.55 -10.55 5.97
C LYS A 72 3.21 -11.43 4.78
N GLU A 73 2.07 -11.22 4.15
CA GLU A 73 1.63 -11.99 2.99
C GLU A 73 2.33 -11.55 1.69
N MET A 74 2.75 -10.28 1.59
CA MET A 74 3.52 -9.78 0.44
C MET A 74 4.97 -10.30 0.42
N PHE A 75 5.59 -10.49 1.59
CA PHE A 75 7.01 -10.87 1.72
C PHE A 75 7.22 -12.33 2.15
N ARG A 76 6.18 -13.16 2.01
CA ARG A 76 6.28 -14.61 2.19
C ARG A 76 6.83 -15.28 0.94
#